data_AF-A0A359M8Q4-F1
#
_entry.id   AF-A0A359M8Q4-F1
#
_cell.length_a   1.000
_cell.length_b   1.000
_cell.length_c   1.000
_cell.angle_alpha   90.00
_cell.angle_beta   90.00
_cell.angle_gamma   90.00
#
_symmetry.space_group_name_H-M   'P 1'
#
loop_
_entity.id
_entity.type
_entity.pdbx_description
1 polymer ?
#
loop_
_entity_poly.entity_id
_entity_poly.type
_entity_poly.pdbx_seq_one_letter_code
_entity_poly.pdbx_strand_id
1 'polypeptide(L)'
;MNVYRKSLLVQFLLFIVFFIMGANVIINHYFRESLPWLGYVLLGLLVAFGVIGYMLYKKQDNRVCVITQKELNLIRYLLYSYFFFYILQMVLSSVESIDKMLLNVSIGIILMGLAAFGAWVQYKVLRVK
;
A
#
# COMPACT_ATOMS: atom_id res chain seq x y z
N MET A 1 15.78 -7.83 -16.16
CA MET A 1 14.53 -7.74 -16.93
C MET A 1 14.24 -6.28 -17.22
N ASN A 2 13.90 -6.00 -18.48
CA ASN A 2 13.51 -4.67 -18.91
C ASN A 2 12.04 -4.45 -18.54
N VAL A 3 11.78 -3.48 -17.66
CA VAL A 3 10.43 -3.14 -17.22
C VAL A 3 10.19 -1.67 -17.51
N TYR A 4 8.99 -1.35 -18.00
CA TYR A 4 8.63 0.04 -18.25
C TYR A 4 8.60 0.85 -16.96
N ARG A 5 9.24 2.02 -16.96
CA ARG A 5 9.32 2.92 -15.81
C ARG A 5 7.93 3.33 -15.31
N LYS A 6 6.96 3.49 -16.21
CA LYS A 6 5.55 3.75 -15.87
C LYS A 6 4.94 2.67 -14.96
N SER A 7 5.28 1.40 -15.18
CA SER A 7 4.79 0.30 -14.35
C SER A 7 5.32 0.41 -12.92
N LEU A 8 6.59 0.81 -12.78
CA LEU A 8 7.21 1.04 -11.47
C LEU A 8 6.61 2.24 -10.75
N LEU A 9 6.28 3.32 -11.46
CA LEU A 9 5.61 4.49 -10.89
C LEU A 9 4.21 4.14 -10.38
N VAL A 10 3.43 3.39 -11.16
CA VAL A 10 2.10 2.91 -10.73
C VAL A 10 2.23 2.04 -9.48
N GLN A 11 3.22 1.16 -9.45
CA GLN A 11 3.47 0.31 -8.28
C GLN A 11 3.92 1.10 -7.05
N PHE A 12 4.73 2.15 -7.23
CA PHE A 12 5.11 3.06 -6.15
C PHE A 12 3.89 3.80 -5.58
N LEU A 13 2.99 4.31 -6.42
CA LEU A 13 1.73 4.91 -5.99
C LEU A 13 0.86 3.92 -5.21
N LEU A 14 0.82 2.66 -5.66
CA LEU A 14 0.09 1.60 -4.96
C LEU A 14 0.65 1.35 -3.55
N PHE A 15 1.97 1.39 -3.35
CA PHE A 15 2.56 1.31 -2.00
C PHE A 15 2.19 2.52 -1.13
N ILE A 16 2.09 3.73 -1.69
CA ILE A 16 1.60 4.90 -0.94
C ILE A 16 0.15 4.68 -0.50
N VAL A 17 -0.70 4.19 -1.41
CA VAL A 17 -2.09 3.86 -1.07
C VAL A 17 -2.16 2.81 0.04
N PHE A 18 -1.32 1.77 -0.02
CA PHE A 18 -1.23 0.74 1.00
C PHE A 18 -0.77 1.27 2.35
N PHE A 19 0.13 2.24 2.37
CA PHE A 19 0.54 2.93 3.59
C PHE A 19 -0.65 3.66 4.23
N ILE A 20 -1.42 4.39 3.42
CA ILE A 20 -2.60 5.13 3.89
C ILE A 20 -3.68 4.17 4.36
N MET A 21 -3.88 3.03 3.69
CA MET A 21 -4.78 1.98 4.17
C MET A 21 -4.35 1.40 5.50
N GLY A 22 -3.04 1.18 5.72
CA GLY A 22 -2.51 0.74 7.01
C GLY A 22 -2.78 1.75 8.14
N ALA A 23 -2.58 3.03 7.86
CA ALA A 23 -2.92 4.10 8.81
C ALA A 23 -4.43 4.14 9.09
N ASN A 24 -5.27 3.91 8.07
CA ASN A 24 -6.71 3.87 8.20
C ASN A 24 -7.21 2.71 9.08
N VAL A 25 -6.52 1.58 9.14
CA VAL A 25 -6.85 0.49 10.09
C VAL A 25 -6.74 0.99 11.53
N ILE A 26 -5.73 1.79 11.83
CA ILE A 26 -5.53 2.39 13.15
C ILE A 26 -6.59 3.46 13.41
N ILE A 27 -6.76 4.40 12.47
CA ILE A 27 -7.70 5.53 12.64
C ILE A 27 -9.13 5.02 12.81
N ASN A 28 -9.57 4.04 12.01
CA ASN A 28 -10.91 3.48 12.14
C ASN A 28 -11.13 2.78 13.48
N HIS A 29 -10.08 2.26 14.13
CA HIS A 29 -10.27 1.68 15.46
C HIS A 29 -10.66 2.76 16.49
N TYR A 30 -10.04 3.94 16.44
CA TYR A 30 -10.29 5.01 17.40
C TYR A 30 -11.47 5.94 17.03
N PHE A 31 -11.75 6.12 15.75
CA PHE A 31 -12.66 7.17 15.25
C PHE A 31 -13.89 6.65 14.50
N ARG A 32 -14.13 5.34 14.44
CA ARG A 32 -15.24 4.78 13.64
C ARG A 32 -16.62 5.33 14.03
N GLU A 33 -16.87 5.47 15.32
CA GLU A 33 -18.17 5.90 15.83
C GLU A 33 -18.30 7.43 15.88
N SER A 34 -17.18 8.15 16.02
CA SER A 34 -17.19 9.60 16.16
C SER A 34 -17.17 10.36 14.84
N LEU A 35 -16.62 9.79 13.76
CA LEU A 35 -16.36 10.51 12.51
C LEU A 35 -16.61 9.65 11.26
N PRO A 36 -17.88 9.33 10.89
CA PRO A 36 -18.20 8.57 9.69
C PRO A 36 -17.72 9.23 8.38
N TRP A 37 -17.48 10.54 8.40
CA TRP A 37 -16.96 11.29 7.26
C TRP A 37 -15.51 10.94 6.87
N LEU A 38 -14.72 10.37 7.79
CA LEU A 38 -13.35 9.89 7.49
C LEU A 38 -13.36 8.82 6.39
N GLY A 39 -14.39 7.98 6.34
CA GLY A 39 -14.56 6.99 5.27
C GLY A 39 -14.69 7.64 3.89
N TYR A 40 -15.45 8.73 3.77
CA TYR A 40 -15.59 9.47 2.51
C TYR A 40 -14.30 10.18 2.11
N VAL A 41 -13.55 10.73 3.08
CA VAL A 41 -12.23 11.32 2.81
C VAL A 41 -11.26 10.27 2.27
N LEU A 42 -11.23 9.08 2.88
CA LEU A 42 -10.37 7.99 2.44
C LEU A 42 -10.75 7.50 1.03
N LEU A 43 -12.05 7.39 0.76
CA LEU A 43 -12.56 6.97 -0.54
C LEU A 43 -12.22 8.01 -1.63
N GLY A 44 -12.38 9.29 -1.33
CA GLY A 44 -11.97 10.38 -2.22
C GLY A 44 -10.47 10.33 -2.51
N LEU A 45 -9.65 10.05 -1.49
CA LEU A 45 -8.20 9.89 -1.65
C LEU A 45 -7.87 8.67 -2.52
N LEU A 46 -8.51 7.51 -2.30
CA LEU A 46 -8.33 6.32 -3.12
C LEU A 46 -8.67 6.58 -4.60
N VAL A 47 -9.79 7.25 -4.86
CA VAL A 47 -10.20 7.64 -6.22
C VAL A 47 -9.16 8.59 -6.84
N ALA A 48 -8.69 9.59 -6.09
CA ALA A 48 -7.67 10.52 -6.57
C ALA A 48 -6.37 9.77 -6.96
N PHE A 49 -5.90 8.84 -6.14
CA PHE A 49 -4.74 8.01 -6.48
C PHE A 49 -4.99 7.12 -7.70
N GLY A 50 -6.19 6.56 -7.84
CA GLY A 50 -6.59 5.79 -9.02
C GLY A 50 -6.57 6.62 -10.31
N VAL A 51 -7.13 7.82 -10.27
CA VAL A 51 -7.13 8.77 -11.40
C VAL A 51 -5.71 9.20 -11.75
N ILE A 52 -4.89 9.57 -10.75
CA ILE A 52 -3.48 9.95 -10.95
C ILE A 52 -2.69 8.79 -11.55
N GLY A 53 -2.87 7.57 -11.01
CA GLY A 53 -2.24 6.35 -11.53
C GLY A 53 -2.61 6.08 -12.99
N TYR A 54 -3.89 6.23 -13.33
CA TYR A 54 -4.38 6.09 -14.71
C TYR A 54 -3.81 7.17 -15.65
N MET A 55 -3.81 8.43 -15.23
CA MET A 55 -3.23 9.54 -16.01
C MET A 55 -1.75 9.33 -16.28
N LEU A 56 -0.99 8.87 -15.28
CA LEU A 56 0.44 8.56 -15.43
C LEU A 56 0.66 7.34 -16.33
N TYR A 57 -0.19 6.32 -16.25
CA TYR A 57 -0.10 5.15 -17.12
C TYR A 57 -0.39 5.51 -18.60
N LYS A 58 -1.32 6.43 -18.84
CA LYS A 58 -1.71 6.87 -20.19
C LYS A 58 -0.63 7.72 -20.89
N LYS A 59 0.27 8.38 -20.13
CA LYS A 59 1.39 9.10 -20.74
C LYS A 59 2.33 8.11 -21.44
N GLN A 60 2.66 8.41 -22.70
CA GLN A 60 3.65 7.65 -23.46
C GLN A 60 5.05 7.93 -22.88
N ASP A 61 5.47 7.12 -21.92
CA ASP A 61 6.86 7.04 -21.48
C ASP A 61 7.44 5.69 -21.90
N ASN A 62 8.33 5.73 -22.89
CA ASN A 62 9.04 4.57 -23.42
C ASN A 62 10.34 4.28 -22.66
N ARG A 63 10.61 4.99 -21.55
CA ARG A 63 11.78 4.71 -20.72
C ARG A 63 11.64 3.34 -20.06
N VAL A 64 12.70 2.56 -20.20
CA VAL A 64 12.83 1.21 -19.65
C VAL A 64 13.84 1.27 -18.51
N CYS A 65 13.46 0.79 -17.33
CA CYS A 65 14.39 0.58 -16.22
C CYS A 65 14.76 -0.91 -16.15
N VAL A 66 16.02 -1.19 -15.84
CA VAL A 66 16.54 -2.56 -15.73
C VAL A 66 16.37 -3.06 -14.30
N ILE A 67 15.38 -3.90 -14.06
CA ILE A 67 15.15 -4.51 -12.75
C ILE A 67 15.79 -5.89 -12.69
N THR A 68 16.40 -6.23 -11.57
CA THR A 68 16.94 -7.57 -11.30
C THR A 68 15.84 -8.53 -10.85
N GLN A 69 15.99 -9.83 -11.11
CA GLN A 69 15.02 -10.83 -10.65
C GLN A 69 14.83 -10.81 -9.13
N LYS A 70 15.91 -10.51 -8.38
CA LYS A 70 15.90 -10.39 -6.93
C LYS A 70 14.99 -9.25 -6.46
N GLU A 71 15.09 -8.07 -7.08
CA GLU A 71 14.23 -6.91 -6.78
C GLU A 71 12.76 -7.25 -7.06
N LEU A 72 12.47 -7.86 -8.22
CA LEU A 72 11.10 -8.23 -8.59
C LEU A 72 10.48 -9.25 -7.62
N ASN A 73 11.23 -10.28 -7.23
CA ASN A 73 10.80 -11.25 -6.24
C ASN A 73 10.58 -10.61 -4.87
N LEU A 74 11.46 -9.70 -4.44
CA LEU A 74 11.34 -8.99 -3.18
C LEU A 74 10.06 -8.16 -3.13
N ILE A 75 9.77 -7.40 -4.18
CA ILE A 75 8.53 -6.61 -4.27
C ILE A 75 7.30 -7.52 -4.25
N ARG A 76 7.35 -8.66 -4.96
CA ARG A 76 6.26 -9.64 -4.94
C ARG A 76 6.02 -10.19 -3.54
N TYR A 77 7.08 -10.57 -2.82
CA TYR A 77 6.95 -11.04 -1.44
C TYR A 77 6.42 -9.95 -0.51
N LEU A 78 6.84 -8.69 -0.66
CA LEU A 78 6.27 -7.58 0.12
C LEU A 78 4.77 -7.41 -0.10
N LEU A 79 4.32 -7.50 -1.35
CA LEU A 79 2.89 -7.44 -1.66
C LEU A 79 2.14 -8.62 -1.03
N TYR A 80 2.67 -9.84 -1.14
CA TYR A 80 2.04 -11.03 -0.57
C TYR A 80 1.99 -10.97 0.96
N SER A 81 3.07 -10.53 1.61
CA SER A 81 3.10 -10.30 3.05
C SER A 81 2.09 -9.24 3.45
N TYR A 82 2.00 -8.12 2.74
CA TYR A 82 1.02 -7.08 3.02
C TYR A 82 -0.41 -7.63 2.97
N PHE A 83 -0.78 -8.33 1.89
CA PHE A 83 -2.10 -8.95 1.78
C PHE A 83 -2.35 -9.99 2.85
N PHE A 84 -1.35 -10.81 3.17
CA PHE A 84 -1.45 -11.81 4.23
C PHE A 84 -1.80 -11.18 5.59
N PHE A 85 -1.04 -10.15 6.01
CA PHE A 85 -1.32 -9.45 7.28
C PHE A 85 -2.67 -8.72 7.26
N TYR A 86 -3.05 -8.15 6.12
CA TYR A 86 -4.34 -7.48 5.99
C TYR A 86 -5.52 -8.47 6.11
N ILE A 87 -5.45 -9.61 5.42
CA ILE A 87 -6.47 -10.68 5.53
C ILE A 87 -6.50 -11.23 6.96
N LEU A 88 -5.33 -11.46 7.56
CA LEU A 88 -5.22 -11.92 8.95
C LEU A 88 -5.91 -10.93 9.91
N GLN A 89 -5.69 -9.63 9.73
CA GLN A 89 -6.36 -8.59 10.51
C GLN A 89 -7.88 -8.65 10.34
N MET A 90 -8.38 -8.80 9.12
CA MET A 90 -9.83 -8.88 8.87
C MET A 90 -10.46 -10.10 9.55
N VAL A 91 -9.80 -11.26 9.45
CA VAL A 91 -10.27 -12.51 10.07
C VAL A 91 -10.22 -12.40 11.58
N LEU A 92 -9.10 -11.96 12.17
CA LEU A 92 -8.96 -11.83 13.62
C LEU A 92 -9.88 -10.74 14.19
N SER A 93 -10.16 -9.67 13.43
CA SER A 93 -11.08 -8.61 13.85
C SER A 93 -12.53 -9.06 13.95
N SER A 94 -12.89 -10.17 13.28
CA SER A 94 -14.23 -10.77 13.37
C SER A 94 -14.44 -11.62 14.62
N VAL A 95 -13.36 -11.94 15.35
CA VAL A 95 -13.41 -12.73 16.58
C VAL A 95 -13.61 -11.81 17.78
N GLU A 96 -14.70 -11.98 18.51
CA GLU A 96 -15.05 -11.08 19.64
C GLU A 96 -14.08 -11.16 20.83
N SER A 97 -13.44 -12.30 21.04
CA SER A 97 -12.52 -12.52 22.17
C SER A 97 -11.15 -11.85 22.01
N ILE A 98 -10.88 -11.21 20.88
CA ILE A 98 -9.59 -10.58 20.59
C ILE A 98 -9.64 -9.09 20.94
N ASP A 99 -8.59 -8.61 21.62
CA ASP A 99 -8.38 -7.18 21.83
C ASP A 99 -8.18 -6.48 20.49
N LYS A 100 -9.26 -5.82 20.02
CA LYS A 100 -9.29 -5.10 18.76
C LYS A 100 -8.32 -3.92 18.74
N MET A 101 -7.99 -3.33 19.89
CA MET A 101 -7.05 -2.22 19.97
C MET A 101 -5.65 -2.71 19.68
N LEU A 102 -5.20 -3.72 20.42
CA LEU A 102 -3.87 -4.30 20.23
C LEU A 102 -3.72 -4.85 18.81
N LEU A 103 -4.72 -5.57 18.30
CA LEU A 103 -4.73 -6.12 16.93
C LEU A 103 -4.60 -5.04 15.85
N ASN A 104 -5.48 -4.02 15.88
CA ASN A 104 -5.52 -3.01 14.81
C ASN A 104 -4.30 -2.09 14.82
N VAL A 105 -3.81 -1.73 16.00
CA VAL A 105 -2.60 -0.90 16.13
C VAL A 105 -1.36 -1.68 15.67
N SER A 106 -1.17 -2.90 16.17
CA SER A 106 0.01 -3.70 15.82
C SER A 106 0.03 -4.07 14.33
N ILE A 107 -1.09 -4.56 13.78
CA ILE A 107 -1.14 -4.88 12.35
C ILE A 107 -1.09 -3.63 11.49
N GLY A 108 -1.73 -2.53 11.90
CA GLY A 108 -1.63 -1.24 11.20
C GLY A 108 -0.18 -0.77 11.05
N ILE A 109 0.61 -0.84 12.14
CA ILE A 109 2.04 -0.50 12.11
C ILE A 109 2.81 -1.43 11.19
N ILE A 110 2.55 -2.75 11.22
CA ILE A 110 3.19 -3.72 10.33
C ILE A 110 2.87 -3.41 8.86
N LEU A 111 1.61 -3.15 8.53
CA LEU A 111 1.16 -2.81 7.17
C LEU A 111 1.80 -1.51 6.67
N MET A 112 1.83 -0.48 7.51
CA MET A 112 2.52 0.78 7.21
C MET A 112 4.02 0.56 6.99
N GLY A 113 4.67 -0.25 7.83
CA GLY A 113 6.09 -0.58 7.70
C GLY A 113 6.40 -1.32 6.39
N LEU A 114 5.60 -2.33 6.04
CA LEU A 114 5.72 -3.07 4.77
C LEU A 114 5.52 -2.15 3.56
N ALA A 115 4.51 -1.28 3.61
CA ALA A 115 4.22 -0.34 2.55
C ALA A 115 5.34 0.71 2.39
N ALA A 116 5.84 1.26 3.49
CA ALA A 116 6.96 2.21 3.49
C ALA A 116 8.24 1.57 2.94
N PHE A 117 8.55 0.34 3.35
CA PHE A 117 9.70 -0.39 2.83
C PHE A 117 9.56 -0.70 1.34
N GLY A 118 8.38 -1.12 0.88
CA GLY A 118 8.08 -1.31 -0.54
C GLY A 118 8.23 -0.02 -1.35
N ALA A 119 7.73 1.10 -0.84
CA ALA A 119 7.90 2.42 -1.44
C ALA A 119 9.38 2.82 -1.52
N TRP A 120 10.17 2.58 -0.46
CA TRP A 120 11.60 2.87 -0.43
C TRP A 120 12.39 2.05 -1.46
N VAL A 121 12.09 0.75 -1.58
CA VAL A 121 12.70 -0.12 -2.61
C VAL A 121 12.39 0.42 -4.00
N GLN A 122 11.14 0.78 -4.29
CA GLN A 122 10.78 1.32 -5.61
C GLN A 122 11.36 2.68 -5.88
N TYR A 123 11.45 3.54 -4.87
CA TYR A 123 12.15 4.81 -5.00
C TYR A 123 13.63 4.61 -5.35
N LYS A 124 14.31 3.67 -4.69
CA LYS A 124 15.71 3.33 -4.98
C LYS A 124 15.87 2.83 -6.42
N VAL A 125 14.97 1.94 -6.88
CA VAL A 125 14.99 1.44 -8.26
C VAL A 125 14.75 2.56 -9.28
N LEU A 126 13.83 3.48 -9.00
CA LEU A 126 13.48 4.61 -9.89
C LEU A 126 14.52 5.74 -9.94
N ARG A 127 15.36 5.89 -8.90
CA ARG A 127 16.38 6.95 -8.81
C ARG A 127 17.73 6.51 -9.35
N VAL A 128 18.08 5.23 -9.19
CA VAL A 128 19.40 4.70 -9.55
C VAL A 128 19.47 4.24 -11.02
N LYS A 129 18.33 3.92 -11.64
CA LYS A 129 18.23 3.33 -12.99
C LYS A 129 17.12 3.97 -13.82
#